data_AF-A0A2P5CJX6-F1
#
_entry.id   AF-A0A2P5CJX6-F1
#
_cell.length_a   1.000
_cell.length_b   1.000
_cell.length_c   1.000
_cell.angle_alpha   90.00
_cell.angle_beta   90.00
_cell.angle_gamma   90.00
#
_symmetry.space_group_name_H-M   'P 1'
#
loop_
_entity.id
_entity.type
_entity.pdbx_description
1 polymer ?
#
loop_
_entity_poly.entity_id
_entity_poly.type
_entity_poly.pdbx_seq_one_letter_code
_entity_poly.pdbx_strand_id
1 'polypeptide(L)'
;MKEDKFVEVLVLDLCFIIELFRKKSNEDLKEEGDPIFTMSCLLQFLRHDLILLENQIPWLVLDILFKLTKTTSIDAKPLIELVIDFFGDIFQITKPSIECLSFK
;
A
#
# COMPACT_ATOMS: atom_id res chain seq x y z
N MET A 1 8.57 -2.97 -25.69
CA MET A 1 7.70 -3.80 -24.83
C MET A 1 6.35 -3.90 -25.53
N LYS A 2 5.70 -5.08 -25.61
CA LYS A 2 4.29 -5.12 -26.06
C LYS A 2 3.46 -4.35 -25.04
N GLU A 3 2.59 -3.44 -25.49
CA GLU A 3 1.75 -2.59 -24.63
C GLU A 3 0.98 -3.43 -23.58
N ASP A 4 0.52 -4.62 -23.96
CA ASP A 4 -0.18 -5.56 -23.07
C ASP A 4 0.63 -5.92 -21.81
N LYS A 5 1.95 -6.11 -21.95
CA LYS A 5 2.82 -6.46 -20.80
C LYS A 5 3.02 -5.29 -19.85
N PHE A 6 3.02 -4.06 -20.38
CA PHE A 6 3.11 -2.88 -19.54
C PHE A 6 1.83 -2.69 -18.73
N VAL A 7 0.67 -2.85 -19.37
CA VAL A 7 -0.63 -2.76 -18.69
C VAL A 7 -0.77 -3.87 -17.64
N GLU A 8 -0.34 -5.09 -17.94
CA GLU A 8 -0.36 -6.21 -16.99
C GLU A 8 0.45 -5.90 -15.73
N VAL A 9 1.71 -5.46 -15.89
CA VAL A 9 2.58 -5.11 -14.76
C VAL A 9 1.98 -3.95 -13.96
N LEU A 10 1.48 -2.91 -14.64
CA LEU A 10 0.83 -1.78 -13.99
C LEU A 10 -0.38 -2.24 -13.15
N VAL A 11 -1.29 -3.03 -13.73
CA VAL A 11 -2.48 -3.49 -13.01
C VAL A 11 -2.11 -4.36 -11.80
N LEU A 12 -1.10 -5.22 -11.92
CA LEU A 12 -0.60 -6.02 -10.79
C LEU A 12 -0.08 -5.14 -9.65
N ASP A 13 0.74 -4.13 -9.97
CA ASP A 13 1.26 -3.20 -8.97
C ASP A 13 0.13 -2.40 -8.29
N LEU A 14 -0.89 -2.00 -9.05
CA LEU A 14 -2.04 -1.29 -8.51
C LEU A 14 -2.93 -2.16 -7.62
N CYS A 15 -3.12 -3.42 -7.98
CA CYS A 15 -3.82 -4.38 -7.12
C CYS A 15 -3.07 -4.58 -5.80
N PHE A 16 -1.74 -4.71 -5.84
CA PHE A 16 -0.90 -4.79 -4.64
C PHE A 16 -1.08 -3.56 -3.74
N ILE A 17 -1.08 -2.35 -4.31
CA ILE A 17 -1.27 -1.10 -3.55
C ILE A 17 -2.66 -1.03 -2.90
N ILE A 18 -3.71 -1.44 -3.62
CA ILE A 18 -5.06 -1.50 -3.08
C ILE A 18 -5.15 -2.49 -1.91
N GLU A 19 -4.56 -3.68 -2.06
CA GLU A 19 -4.50 -4.68 -0.98
C GLU A 19 -3.71 -4.17 0.22
N LEU A 20 -2.60 -3.49 -0.01
CA LEU A 20 -1.78 -2.87 1.04
C LEU A 20 -2.60 -1.86 1.85
N PHE A 21 -3.38 -1.00 1.20
CA PHE A 21 -4.25 -0.04 1.87
C PHE A 21 -5.36 -0.72 2.67
N ARG A 22 -5.99 -1.76 2.12
CA ARG A 22 -7.02 -2.54 2.82
C ARG A 22 -6.46 -3.24 4.05
N LYS A 23 -5.34 -3.96 3.91
CA LYS A 23 -4.65 -4.65 5.01
C LYS A 23 -4.22 -3.66 6.09
N LYS A 24 -3.79 -2.44 5.75
CA LYS A 24 -3.47 -1.42 6.75
C LYS A 24 -4.69 -0.95 7.55
N SER A 25 -5.87 -0.85 6.93
CA SER A 25 -7.09 -0.39 7.61
C SER A 25 -7.86 -1.51 8.31
N ASN A 26 -7.64 -2.77 7.96
CA ASN A 26 -8.34 -3.91 8.55
C ASN A 26 -7.34 -5.00 8.96
N GLU A 27 -7.14 -5.15 10.27
CA GLU A 27 -6.24 -6.15 10.85
C GLU A 27 -6.64 -7.60 10.50
N ASP A 28 -7.94 -7.87 10.30
CA ASP A 28 -8.44 -9.22 9.97
C ASP A 28 -7.98 -9.72 8.58
N LEU A 29 -7.52 -8.80 7.72
CA LEU A 29 -6.97 -9.13 6.40
C LEU A 29 -5.47 -9.39 6.42
N LYS A 30 -4.79 -9.08 7.53
CA LYS A 30 -3.36 -9.31 7.65
C LYS A 30 -3.13 -10.78 7.96
N GLU A 31 -2.26 -11.39 7.19
CA GLU A 31 -1.78 -12.73 7.49
C GLU A 31 -0.87 -12.67 8.72
N GLU A 32 -0.96 -13.71 9.56
CA GLU A 32 -0.08 -13.82 10.72
C GLU A 32 1.38 -13.88 10.26
N GLY A 33 2.19 -12.94 10.73
CA GLY A 33 3.60 -12.83 10.34
C GLY A 33 3.85 -12.17 8.98
N ASP A 34 2.87 -11.44 8.41
CA ASP A 34 3.08 -10.66 7.18
C ASP A 34 4.30 -9.72 7.36
N PRO A 35 5.38 -9.90 6.60
CA PRO A 35 6.62 -9.15 6.81
C PRO A 35 6.44 -7.66 6.52
N ILE A 36 5.46 -7.27 5.69
CA ILE A 36 5.17 -5.87 5.42
C ILE A 36 4.71 -5.17 6.70
N PHE A 37 3.86 -5.81 7.50
CA PHE A 37 3.32 -5.21 8.73
C PHE A 37 4.08 -5.60 9.99
N THR A 38 4.83 -6.70 9.97
CA THR A 38 5.67 -7.16 11.08
C THR A 38 7.02 -6.45 11.11
N MET A 39 7.61 -6.17 9.94
CA MET A 39 8.86 -5.42 9.82
C MET A 39 8.54 -3.97 9.50
N SER A 40 8.52 -3.11 10.53
CA SER A 40 8.22 -1.67 10.38
C SER A 40 9.05 -0.99 9.29
N CYS A 41 10.29 -1.42 9.09
CA CYS A 41 11.21 -0.93 8.07
C CYS A 41 10.67 -1.13 6.63
N LEU A 42 10.07 -2.29 6.34
CA LEU A 42 9.57 -2.61 5.00
C LEU A 42 8.37 -1.74 4.64
N LEU A 43 7.44 -1.55 5.58
CA LEU A 43 6.31 -0.62 5.40
C LEU A 43 6.79 0.82 5.17
N GLN A 44 7.83 1.26 5.89
CA GLN A 44 8.40 2.60 5.71
C GLN A 44 9.05 2.78 4.34
N PHE A 45 9.77 1.77 3.83
CA PHE A 45 10.30 1.81 2.47
C PHE A 45 9.19 1.87 1.42
N LEU A 46 8.15 1.04 1.54
CA LEU A 46 7.00 1.08 0.63
C LEU A 46 6.32 2.45 0.64
N ARG A 47 6.12 3.03 1.83
CA ARG A 47 5.56 4.38 1.99
C ARG A 47 6.40 5.45 1.31
N HIS A 48 7.71 5.39 1.51
CA HIS A 48 8.65 6.30 0.87
C HIS A 48 8.61 6.14 -0.65
N ASP A 49 8.66 4.91 -1.16
CA ASP A 49 8.63 4.67 -2.60
C ASP A 49 7.32 5.16 -3.22
N LEU A 50 6.17 4.93 -2.59
CA LEU A 50 4.87 5.38 -3.09
C LEU A 50 4.67 6.90 -3.06
N ILE A 51 5.39 7.64 -2.21
CA ILE A 51 5.28 9.11 -2.14
C ILE A 51 6.16 9.83 -3.17
N LEU A 52 7.17 9.14 -3.71
CA LEU A 52 8.06 9.70 -4.73
C LEU A 52 7.27 10.05 -5.99
N LEU A 53 7.55 11.23 -6.55
CA LEU A 53 6.90 11.73 -7.76
C LEU A 53 7.05 10.76 -8.95
N GLU A 54 8.18 10.04 -8.99
CA GLU A 54 8.51 9.05 -10.03
C GLU A 54 7.60 7.82 -9.99
N ASN A 55 7.06 7.48 -8.81
CA ASN A 55 6.17 6.33 -8.60
C ASN A 55 4.69 6.74 -8.52
N GLN A 56 4.36 7.95 -8.97
CA GLN A 56 2.97 8.42 -8.96
C GLN A 56 2.12 7.63 -9.94
N ILE A 57 0.97 7.22 -9.45
CA ILE A 57 -0.03 6.48 -10.20
C ILE A 57 -1.18 7.42 -10.56
N PRO A 58 -1.73 7.34 -11.77
CA PRO A 58 -2.95 8.06 -12.09
C PRO A 58 -4.11 7.64 -11.17
N TRP A 59 -4.59 8.58 -10.35
CA TRP A 59 -5.69 8.36 -9.40
C TRP A 59 -6.91 7.68 -10.02
N LEU A 60 -7.26 8.07 -11.26
CA LEU A 60 -8.39 7.51 -12.00
C LEU A 60 -8.29 5.98 -12.15
N VAL A 61 -7.11 5.47 -12.46
CA VAL A 61 -6.90 4.02 -12.67
C VAL A 61 -7.02 3.28 -11.33
N LEU A 62 -6.44 3.84 -10.28
CA LEU A 62 -6.53 3.31 -8.93
C LEU A 62 -7.99 3.27 -8.43
N ASP A 63 -8.77 4.33 -8.66
CA ASP A 63 -10.19 4.41 -8.28
C ASP A 63 -11.05 3.41 -9.06
N ILE A 64 -10.79 3.21 -10.37
CA ILE A 64 -11.46 2.19 -11.17
C ILE A 64 -11.17 0.79 -10.61
N LEU A 65 -9.89 0.45 -10.39
CA LEU A 65 -9.50 -0.86 -9.86
C LEU A 65 -10.04 -1.10 -8.45
N PHE A 66 -10.05 -0.06 -7.60
CA PHE A 66 -10.64 -0.15 -6.26
C PHE A 66 -12.12 -0.48 -6.33
N LYS A 67 -12.88 0.17 -7.22
CA LYS A 67 -14.31 -0.13 -7.44
C LYS A 67 -14.54 -1.51 -8.00
N LEU A 68 -13.70 -1.97 -8.92
CA LEU A 68 -13.80 -3.30 -9.54
C LEU A 68 -13.51 -4.43 -8.55
N THR A 69 -12.57 -4.20 -7.62
CA THR A 69 -12.20 -5.17 -6.59
C THR A 69 -13.00 -5.00 -5.30
N LYS A 70 -13.99 -4.10 -5.28
CA LYS A 70 -14.74 -3.77 -4.07
C LYS A 70 -15.56 -4.95 -3.59
N THR A 71 -15.38 -5.34 -2.34
CA THR A 71 -16.18 -6.40 -1.70
C THR A 71 -16.93 -5.82 -0.50
N THR A 72 -18.25 -6.03 -0.44
CA THR A 72 -19.14 -5.42 0.56
C THR A 72 -18.81 -5.75 2.01
N SER A 73 -18.06 -6.82 2.26
CA SER A 73 -17.61 -7.23 3.59
C SER A 73 -16.30 -6.57 4.04
N ILE A 74 -15.50 -6.04 3.12
CA ILE A 74 -14.13 -5.57 3.38
C ILE A 74 -14.02 -4.05 3.28
N ASP A 75 -14.74 -3.44 2.34
CA ASP A 75 -14.55 -2.03 1.98
C ASP A 75 -15.61 -1.11 2.60
N ALA A 76 -15.54 -0.96 3.92
CA ALA A 76 -16.38 -0.03 4.67
C ALA A 76 -16.01 1.45 4.42
N LYS A 77 -14.73 1.72 4.12
CA LYS A 77 -14.20 3.07 3.86
C LYS A 77 -13.98 3.33 2.36
N PRO A 78 -14.13 4.58 1.90
CA PRO A 78 -13.72 4.97 0.55
C PRO A 78 -12.20 4.95 0.38
N LEU A 79 -11.72 4.77 -0.85
CA LEU A 79 -10.28 4.71 -1.18
C LEU A 79 -9.49 5.90 -0.62
N ILE A 80 -10.05 7.11 -0.68
CA ILE A 80 -9.37 8.32 -0.19
C ILE A 80 -9.09 8.27 1.31
N GLU A 81 -9.99 7.71 2.12
CA GLU A 81 -9.79 7.54 3.55
C GLU A 81 -8.69 6.51 3.81
N LEU A 82 -8.67 5.40 3.07
CA LEU A 82 -7.62 4.38 3.18
C LEU A 82 -6.22 4.95 2.86
N VAL A 83 -6.13 5.80 1.82
CA VAL A 83 -4.89 6.48 1.43
C VAL A 83 -4.45 7.46 2.53
N ILE A 84 -5.36 8.29 3.03
CA ILE A 84 -5.05 9.24 4.11
C ILE A 84 -4.58 8.49 5.37
N ASP A 85 -5.27 7.42 5.77
CA ASP A 85 -4.88 6.58 6.90
C ASP A 85 -3.49 5.94 6.68
N PHE A 86 -3.19 5.51 5.46
CA PHE A 86 -1.91 4.87 5.14
C PHE A 86 -0.72 5.85 5.21
N PHE A 87 -0.86 7.05 4.63
CA PHE A 87 0.19 8.07 4.56
C PHE A 87 0.22 8.99 5.80
N GLY A 88 -0.87 9.10 6.56
CA GLY A 88 -0.94 9.92 7.77
C GLY A 88 0.12 9.55 8.81
N ASP A 89 0.43 8.25 8.91
CA ASP A 89 1.48 7.73 9.79
C ASP A 89 2.91 8.15 9.37
N ILE A 90 3.14 8.53 8.10
CA ILE A 90 4.49 8.93 7.62
C ILE A 90 4.90 10.27 8.22
N PHE A 91 3.96 11.21 8.28
CA PHE A 91 4.24 12.56 8.77
C PHE A 91 4.28 12.63 10.30
N GLN A 92 3.78 11.60 10.99
CA GLN A 92 3.98 11.38 12.42
C GLN A 92 5.34 10.71 12.67
N ILE A 93 6.45 11.41 12.39
CA ILE A 93 7.81 10.91 12.60
C ILE A 93 8.03 10.62 14.10
N THR A 94 7.61 9.44 14.56
CA THR A 94 8.17 8.82 15.75
C THR A 94 9.56 8.34 15.40
N LYS A 95 10.53 8.73 16.22
CA LYS A 95 11.96 8.40 16.10
C LYS A 95 12.15 6.96 15.57
N PRO A 96 12.88 6.75 14.47
CA PRO A 96 13.05 5.42 13.90
C PRO A 96 13.67 4.50 14.96
N SER A 97 13.04 3.36 15.21
CA SER A 97 13.67 2.29 15.98
C SER A 97 14.86 1.78 15.17
N ILE A 98 16.05 1.85 15.76
CA ILE A 98 17.34 1.46 15.15
C ILE A 98 17.45 -0.07 14.91
N GLU A 99 16.37 -0.82 15.12
CA GLU A 99 16.33 -2.28 14.99
C GLU A 99 16.58 -2.76 13.54
N CYS A 100 16.32 -1.95 12.52
CA CYS A 100 16.54 -2.35 11.11
C CYS A 100 18.03 -2.44 10.71
N LEU A 101 18.96 -1.91 11.51
CA LEU A 101 20.40 -1.92 11.20
C LEU A 101 21.18 -3.07 11.83
N SER A 102 20.54 -3.96 12.61
CA SER A 102 21.19 -5.18 13.13
C SER A 102 20.75 -6.41 12.35
N PHE A 103 21.26 -6.55 11.12
CA PHE A 103 21.46 -7.88 10.56
C PHE A 103 22.76 -8.42 11.16
N LYS A 104 22.63 -9.44 12.02
CA LYS A 104 23.74 -10.24 12.54
C LYS A 104 23.64 -11.64 11.98
#